data_AF-A0A9Q0FUH7-F1
#
_entry.id   AF-A0A9Q0FUH7-F1
#
_cell.length_a   1.000
_cell.length_b   1.000
_cell.length_c   1.000
_cell.angle_alpha   90.00
_cell.angle_beta   90.00
_cell.angle_gamma   90.00
#
_symmetry.space_group_name_H-M   'P 1'
#
loop_
_entity.id
_entity.type
_entity.pdbx_description
1 polymer ?
#
loop_
_entity_poly.entity_id
_entity_poly.type
_entity_poly.pdbx_seq_one_letter_code
_entity_poly.pdbx_strand_id
1 'polypeptide(L)'
;MGGGRRHRTSHSHLHTLRFRAVCRSWRSSTPLPPVIPSIRVPPLRGRLFSLKELAVYSIRPATGSSSTPLLLRAQTSESGNAILKALNSPASDAGDRIALDLREFRVDEEWCDYCLDPVFASNNVVDYPSQVAVSSSFREMGDGFMVVALTPDHMLAFWKVGDDKWTILQDVTPNHCWFDSVVYANDKFYALGSSGLVLTIDTTTNPVLIKTVAEGKWNGGGFPDVFRYNVLVITSCGDLLWVYKVEDIKLGVLRFEVLKLDEEGEEWVELGGDELKERVIFLGHYYYYGNRSPSSSSFAFSVMAKDFPEYYANCIYVHGRKFTRYLRKGFDCFDYGI
;
A
#
# COMPACT_ATOMS: atom_id res chain seq x y z
N MET A 1 -0.14 24.73 -43.24
CA MET A 1 1.29 25.07 -43.44
C MET A 1 1.73 25.69 -42.11
N GLY A 2 2.51 25.05 -41.22
CA GLY A 2 3.88 24.56 -41.39
C GLY A 2 4.86 25.71 -41.05
N GLY A 3 5.84 25.60 -40.14
CA GLY A 3 6.21 24.53 -39.20
C GLY A 3 7.59 24.82 -38.55
N GLY A 4 7.93 24.14 -37.45
CA GLY A 4 9.23 24.22 -36.76
C GLY A 4 9.32 25.31 -35.67
N ARG A 5 10.17 25.19 -34.64
CA ARG A 5 11.13 24.12 -34.26
C ARG A 5 11.09 23.85 -32.75
N ARG A 6 11.34 22.59 -32.37
CA ARG A 6 11.69 22.21 -30.99
C ARG A 6 13.16 22.59 -30.73
N HIS A 7 13.48 23.01 -29.51
CA HIS A 7 14.76 22.69 -28.88
C HIS A 7 14.50 21.87 -27.61
N ARG A 8 15.19 20.73 -27.50
CA ARG A 8 15.17 19.81 -26.36
C ARG A 8 16.62 19.46 -26.04
N THR A 9 17.05 19.70 -24.80
CA THR A 9 18.29 19.24 -24.13
C THR A 9 18.16 19.64 -22.64
N SER A 10 18.63 18.96 -21.59
CA SER A 10 19.13 17.58 -21.32
C SER A 10 19.76 17.58 -19.90
N HIS A 11 19.72 16.60 -18.98
CA HIS A 11 19.24 15.20 -18.94
C HIS A 11 18.75 14.85 -17.49
N SER A 12 17.93 13.80 -17.30
CA SER A 12 17.91 13.02 -16.06
C SER A 12 17.44 11.56 -16.26
N HIS A 13 18.34 10.62 -15.90
CA HIS A 13 18.25 9.19 -15.55
C HIS A 13 17.20 8.17 -16.11
N LEU A 14 16.15 8.55 -16.83
CA LEU A 14 15.18 7.60 -17.44
C LEU A 14 15.74 6.75 -18.61
N HIS A 15 17.02 6.86 -18.95
CA HIS A 15 17.62 6.19 -20.11
C HIS A 15 18.27 4.83 -19.83
N THR A 16 18.40 4.40 -18.57
CA THR A 16 19.08 3.12 -18.24
C THR A 16 18.21 1.88 -18.43
N LEU A 17 16.91 2.02 -18.74
CA LEU A 17 15.99 0.89 -18.99
C LEU A 17 15.76 0.56 -20.49
N ARG A 18 16.43 1.24 -21.43
CA ARG A 18 16.30 0.95 -22.88
C ARG A 18 17.63 0.95 -23.64
N PHE A 19 18.55 0.05 -23.28
CA PHE A 19 19.70 -0.25 -24.14
C PHE A 19 20.28 -1.67 -24.03
N ARG A 20 19.59 -2.69 -24.56
CA ARG A 20 20.20 -4.01 -24.89
C ARG A 20 19.64 -4.59 -26.19
N ALA A 21 20.19 -4.13 -27.32
CA ALA A 21 19.84 -4.60 -28.66
C ALA A 21 21.07 -4.93 -29.55
N VAL A 22 22.22 -5.29 -28.97
CA VAL A 22 23.41 -5.74 -29.74
C VAL A 22 24.18 -6.86 -29.03
N CYS A 23 23.69 -8.11 -29.15
CA CYS A 23 24.45 -9.37 -29.31
C CYS A 23 23.53 -10.58 -29.03
N ARG A 24 23.67 -11.68 -29.78
CA ARG A 24 22.77 -12.85 -29.63
C ARG A 24 23.05 -13.70 -28.38
N SER A 25 24.21 -13.55 -27.72
CA SER A 25 24.67 -14.40 -26.61
C SER A 25 24.29 -13.92 -25.20
N TRP A 26 23.64 -12.76 -25.02
CA TRP A 26 23.33 -12.18 -23.71
C TRP A 26 21.82 -12.21 -23.34
N ARG A 27 21.04 -13.14 -23.90
CA ARG A 27 19.58 -13.26 -23.70
C ARG A 27 19.15 -13.98 -22.40
N SER A 28 19.99 -14.05 -21.37
CA SER A 28 19.69 -14.75 -20.10
C SER A 28 19.60 -13.85 -18.87
N SER A 29 19.45 -12.54 -19.04
CA SER A 29 19.08 -11.63 -17.95
C SER A 29 17.76 -10.94 -18.27
N THR A 30 16.64 -11.65 -18.07
CA THR A 30 15.51 -10.98 -17.40
C THR A 30 16.06 -10.36 -16.12
N PRO A 31 15.78 -9.09 -15.80
CA PRO A 31 16.09 -8.61 -14.47
C PRO A 31 15.35 -9.53 -13.50
N LEU A 32 16.07 -10.05 -12.50
CA LEU A 32 15.42 -10.59 -11.31
C LEU A 32 14.46 -9.51 -10.77
N PRO A 33 13.37 -9.88 -10.08
CA PRO A 33 12.63 -8.93 -9.26
C PRO A 33 13.65 -8.12 -8.46
N PRO A 34 13.60 -6.77 -8.51
CA PRO A 34 14.67 -5.94 -7.98
C PRO A 34 14.96 -6.36 -6.54
N VAL A 35 16.24 -6.50 -6.19
CA VAL A 35 16.63 -6.85 -4.82
C VAL A 35 16.15 -5.72 -3.93
N ILE A 36 15.06 -6.00 -3.21
CA ILE A 36 14.35 -5.04 -2.39
C ILE A 36 15.33 -4.57 -1.29
N PRO A 37 15.71 -3.29 -1.27
CA PRO A 37 16.66 -2.78 -0.30
C PRO A 37 16.10 -2.91 1.12
N SER A 38 17.00 -3.19 2.07
CA SER A 38 16.68 -3.25 3.49
C SER A 38 17.60 -2.32 4.25
N ILE A 39 17.03 -1.38 5.00
CA ILE A 39 17.77 -0.38 5.78
C ILE A 39 17.43 -0.54 7.26
N ARG A 40 18.45 -0.61 8.12
CA ARG A 40 18.26 -0.58 9.57
C ARG A 40 17.87 0.83 10.00
N VAL A 41 16.79 0.92 10.77
CA VAL A 41 16.33 2.18 11.37
C VAL A 41 16.71 2.22 12.86
N PRO A 42 16.73 3.40 13.51
CA PRO A 42 16.92 3.49 14.96
C PRO A 42 15.84 2.72 15.73
N PRO A 43 16.08 2.40 17.02
CA PRO A 43 15.09 1.72 17.83
C PRO A 43 13.80 2.53 17.99
N LEU A 44 12.65 1.97 17.56
CA LEU A 44 11.33 2.54 17.82
C LEU A 44 10.74 1.83 19.05
N ARG A 45 10.33 2.60 20.07
CA ARG A 45 9.86 2.06 21.38
C ARG A 45 10.82 0.99 21.97
N GLY A 46 12.13 1.17 21.78
CA GLY A 46 13.18 0.25 22.27
C GLY A 46 13.40 -1.02 21.44
N ARG A 47 12.78 -1.14 20.26
CA ARG A 47 12.89 -2.31 19.36
C ARG A 47 13.63 -1.97 18.08
N LEU A 48 14.52 -2.85 17.63
CA LEU A 48 15.27 -2.71 16.38
C LEU A 48 14.46 -3.26 15.21
N PHE A 49 14.34 -2.46 14.16
CA PHE A 49 13.64 -2.81 12.92
C PHE A 49 14.55 -2.61 11.70
N SER A 50 14.23 -3.33 10.64
CA SER A 50 14.69 -3.08 9.29
C SER A 50 13.50 -2.64 8.45
N LEU A 51 13.60 -1.45 7.86
CA LEU A 51 12.65 -1.00 6.85
C LEU A 51 12.89 -1.81 5.57
N LYS A 52 11.83 -2.41 5.05
CA LYS A 52 11.82 -3.17 3.79
C LYS A 52 10.72 -2.63 2.89
N GLU A 53 11.00 -2.66 1.60
CA GLU A 53 10.01 -2.43 0.54
C GLU A 53 9.19 -3.72 0.28
N LEU A 54 7.94 -3.54 -0.11
CA LEU A 54 6.95 -4.58 -0.40
C LEU A 54 6.31 -4.25 -1.73
N ALA A 55 6.51 -5.09 -2.75
CA ALA A 55 5.95 -4.87 -4.07
C ALA A 55 4.83 -5.87 -4.38
N VAL A 56 3.81 -5.44 -5.12
CA VAL A 56 2.83 -6.33 -5.77
C VAL A 56 3.03 -6.22 -7.28
N TYR A 57 3.31 -7.37 -7.89
CA TYR A 57 3.48 -7.54 -9.32
C TYR A 57 2.27 -8.24 -9.90
N SER A 58 1.83 -7.81 -11.09
CA SER A 58 1.00 -8.64 -11.95
C SER A 58 1.87 -9.41 -12.94
N ILE A 59 1.52 -10.66 -13.19
CA ILE A 59 2.22 -11.52 -14.14
C ILE A 59 1.24 -12.00 -15.21
N ARG A 60 1.48 -11.62 -16.46
CA ARG A 60 0.62 -11.86 -17.65
C ARG A 60 1.41 -12.63 -18.71
N PRO A 61 0.89 -13.69 -19.36
CA PRO A 61 1.60 -14.34 -20.46
C PRO A 61 1.92 -13.36 -21.60
N ALA A 62 3.12 -13.45 -22.16
CA ALA A 62 3.56 -12.56 -23.22
C ALA A 62 2.78 -12.75 -24.54
N THR A 63 2.15 -13.92 -24.71
CA THR A 63 1.48 -14.42 -25.92
C THR A 63 -0.04 -14.18 -25.94
N GLY A 64 -0.54 -13.13 -25.28
CA GLY A 64 -1.88 -12.58 -25.54
C GLY A 64 -3.09 -13.47 -25.22
N SER A 65 -2.89 -14.60 -24.54
CA SER A 65 -3.97 -15.43 -24.02
C SER A 65 -4.77 -14.68 -22.97
N SER A 66 -6.10 -14.80 -23.00
CA SER A 66 -7.03 -14.24 -22.00
C SER A 66 -6.99 -14.99 -20.66
N SER A 67 -5.79 -15.12 -20.09
CA SER A 67 -5.56 -15.69 -18.76
C SER A 67 -5.50 -14.57 -17.73
N THR A 68 -6.17 -14.77 -16.59
CA THR A 68 -6.09 -13.91 -15.42
C THR A 68 -4.63 -13.59 -15.04
N PRO A 69 -4.25 -12.31 -14.87
CA PRO A 69 -2.95 -11.95 -14.31
C PRO A 69 -2.78 -12.57 -12.92
N LEU A 70 -1.64 -13.24 -12.70
CA LEU A 70 -1.26 -13.72 -11.39
C LEU A 70 -0.72 -12.54 -10.56
N LEU A 71 -1.40 -12.19 -9.48
CA LEU A 71 -0.95 -11.15 -8.54
C LEU A 71 0.02 -11.77 -7.53
N LEU A 72 1.29 -11.38 -7.58
CA LEU A 72 2.34 -11.81 -6.65
C LEU A 72 2.78 -10.66 -5.75
N ARG A 73 2.64 -10.82 -4.43
CA ARG A 73 3.37 -10.02 -3.45
C ARG A 73 4.81 -10.52 -3.35
N ALA A 74 5.77 -9.62 -3.41
CA ALA A 74 7.19 -9.88 -3.25
C ALA A 74 7.75 -9.16 -2.02
N GLN A 75 8.63 -9.84 -1.29
CA GLN A 75 9.42 -9.27 -0.18
C GLN A 75 10.78 -9.97 -0.11
N THR A 76 11.81 -9.34 0.47
CA THR A 76 13.12 -9.98 0.64
C THR A 76 13.30 -10.61 2.03
N SER A 77 13.77 -11.85 2.04
CA SER A 77 14.13 -12.60 3.25
C SER A 77 15.40 -12.03 3.90
N GLU A 78 15.65 -12.40 5.15
CA GLU A 78 16.91 -12.08 5.84
C GLU A 78 18.15 -12.64 5.11
N SER A 79 17.99 -13.72 4.34
CA SER A 79 19.03 -14.33 3.51
C SER A 79 19.18 -13.70 2.12
N GLY A 80 18.51 -12.56 1.85
CA GLY A 80 18.56 -11.87 0.56
C GLY A 80 17.79 -12.55 -0.57
N ASN A 81 16.97 -13.58 -0.28
CA ASN A 81 16.15 -14.27 -1.27
C ASN A 81 14.79 -13.59 -1.40
N ALA A 82 14.28 -13.47 -2.63
CA ALA A 82 12.91 -13.03 -2.85
C ALA A 82 11.91 -14.11 -2.38
N ILE A 83 11.02 -13.72 -1.48
CA ILE A 83 9.84 -14.49 -1.08
C ILE A 83 8.67 -13.97 -1.92
N LEU A 84 8.04 -14.85 -2.69
CA LEU A 84 6.87 -14.55 -3.51
C LEU A 84 5.64 -15.24 -2.93
N LYS A 85 4.53 -14.50 -2.82
CA LYS A 85 3.22 -15.04 -2.40
C LYS A 85 2.14 -14.61 -3.39
N ALA A 86 1.42 -15.58 -3.95
CA ALA A 86 0.25 -15.30 -4.76
C ALA A 86 -0.91 -14.76 -3.90
N LEU A 87 -1.59 -13.72 -4.39
CA LEU A 87 -2.74 -13.07 -3.74
C LEU A 87 -4.08 -13.56 -4.29
N ASN A 88 -4.09 -14.07 -5.53
CA ASN A 88 -5.29 -14.53 -6.23
C ASN A 88 -5.20 -16.00 -6.70
N SER A 89 -4.36 -16.82 -6.08
CA SER A 89 -4.26 -18.26 -6.39
C SER A 89 -4.84 -19.12 -5.26
N PRO A 90 -5.62 -20.18 -5.56
CA PRO A 90 -6.02 -21.21 -4.59
C PRO A 90 -4.88 -22.12 -4.11
N ALA A 91 -3.65 -21.95 -4.61
CA ALA A 91 -2.52 -22.80 -4.25
C ALA A 91 -2.35 -22.88 -2.72
N SER A 92 -2.51 -24.09 -2.21
CA SER A 92 -2.55 -24.43 -0.79
C SER A 92 -1.29 -24.03 -0.02
N ASP A 93 -1.39 -23.99 1.32
CA ASP A 93 -0.25 -23.92 2.25
C ASP A 93 0.76 -25.10 2.15
N ALA A 94 0.65 -25.96 1.13
CA ALA A 94 1.69 -26.90 0.74
C ALA A 94 2.81 -26.16 0.00
N GLY A 95 4.06 -26.44 0.37
CA GLY A 95 5.26 -25.74 -0.12
C GLY A 95 5.67 -26.07 -1.56
N ASP A 96 4.71 -26.13 -2.50
CA ASP A 96 4.97 -26.37 -3.92
C ASP A 96 5.73 -25.19 -4.52
N ARG A 97 6.99 -25.46 -4.87
CA ARG A 97 7.87 -24.50 -5.54
C ARG A 97 7.46 -24.34 -7.00
N ILE A 98 6.53 -23.42 -7.26
CA ILE A 98 6.19 -23.01 -8.62
C ILE A 98 7.40 -22.30 -9.25
N ALA A 99 8.06 -22.96 -10.19
CA ALA A 99 9.11 -22.35 -11.01
C ALA A 99 8.47 -21.63 -12.21
N LEU A 100 8.52 -20.29 -12.22
CA LEU A 100 8.03 -19.46 -13.32
C LEU A 100 9.21 -19.03 -14.21
N ASP A 101 9.18 -19.36 -15.50
CA ASP A 101 10.11 -18.77 -16.47
C ASP A 101 9.60 -17.39 -16.90
N LEU A 102 10.07 -16.35 -16.20
CA LEU A 102 9.68 -14.96 -16.42
C LEU A 102 10.02 -14.43 -17.84
N ARG A 103 10.65 -15.20 -18.72
CA ARG A 103 10.84 -14.84 -20.15
C ARG A 103 9.57 -15.03 -20.98
N GLU A 104 8.64 -15.87 -20.52
CA GLU A 104 7.36 -16.13 -21.19
C GLU A 104 6.24 -15.20 -20.68
N PHE A 105 6.52 -14.38 -19.68
CA PHE A 105 5.55 -13.49 -19.03
C PHE A 105 6.01 -12.03 -19.08
N ARG A 106 5.05 -11.12 -19.08
CA ARG A 106 5.23 -9.71 -18.70
C ARG A 106 5.01 -9.62 -17.19
N VAL A 107 5.87 -8.85 -16.54
CA VAL A 107 5.81 -8.57 -15.10
C VAL A 107 5.72 -7.07 -14.95
N ASP A 108 4.59 -6.58 -14.47
CA ASP A 108 4.32 -5.16 -14.26
C ASP A 108 4.21 -4.92 -12.75
N GLU A 109 4.85 -3.86 -12.24
CA GLU A 109 4.74 -3.44 -10.82
C GLU A 109 3.46 -2.62 -10.66
N GLU A 110 2.49 -3.16 -9.91
CA GLU A 110 1.16 -2.56 -9.75
C GLU A 110 1.05 -1.73 -8.47
N TRP A 111 1.86 -2.06 -7.45
CA TRP A 111 1.90 -1.35 -6.17
C TRP A 111 3.22 -1.58 -5.42
N CYS A 112 3.60 -0.60 -4.60
CA CYS A 112 4.79 -0.60 -3.77
C CYS A 112 4.45 0.07 -2.43
N ASP A 113 4.91 -0.51 -1.33
CA ASP A 113 4.71 -0.03 0.05
C ASP A 113 5.88 -0.48 0.94
N TYR A 114 5.84 -0.19 2.24
CA TYR A 114 6.95 -0.43 3.14
C TYR A 114 6.51 -1.06 4.48
N CYS A 115 7.38 -1.86 5.08
CA CYS A 115 7.16 -2.43 6.41
C CYS A 115 8.41 -2.35 7.30
N LEU A 116 8.19 -2.24 8.60
CA LEU A 116 9.22 -2.33 9.63
C LEU A 116 9.28 -3.75 10.18
N ASP A 117 10.14 -4.59 9.59
CA ASP A 117 10.36 -5.96 10.04
C ASP A 117 11.28 -5.96 11.27
N PRO A 118 10.99 -6.72 12.34
CA PRO A 118 11.86 -6.80 13.51
C PRO A 118 13.20 -7.50 13.18
N VAL A 119 14.31 -6.96 13.68
CA VAL A 119 15.64 -7.57 13.49
C VAL A 119 15.85 -8.80 14.38
N PHE A 120 15.08 -8.91 15.47
CA PHE A 120 15.14 -10.04 16.40
C PHE A 120 13.73 -10.52 16.72
N ALA A 121 13.35 -11.67 16.18
CA ALA A 121 12.11 -12.35 16.52
C ALA A 121 12.20 -12.96 17.94
N SER A 122 11.78 -12.21 18.95
CA SER A 122 11.39 -12.82 20.22
C SER A 122 10.12 -13.64 20.02
N ASN A 123 10.05 -14.87 20.52
CA ASN A 123 8.86 -15.75 20.41
C ASN A 123 7.58 -15.21 21.08
N ASN A 124 7.64 -14.04 21.70
CA ASN A 124 6.47 -13.35 22.23
C ASN A 124 5.73 -12.66 21.08
N VAL A 125 4.40 -12.79 21.06
CA VAL A 125 3.53 -11.93 20.26
C VAL A 125 3.71 -10.50 20.76
N VAL A 126 4.17 -9.59 19.90
CA VAL A 126 4.30 -8.18 20.26
C VAL A 126 3.95 -7.29 19.09
N ASP A 127 2.88 -6.51 19.23
CA ASP A 127 2.80 -5.09 18.85
C ASP A 127 3.89 -4.60 17.89
N TYR A 128 3.62 -4.74 16.59
CA TYR A 128 4.45 -4.25 15.49
C TYR A 128 3.81 -2.99 14.87
N PRO A 129 4.60 -2.08 14.25
CA PRO A 129 4.05 -0.96 13.50
C PRO A 129 3.04 -1.43 12.44
N SER A 130 1.85 -0.83 12.40
CA SER A 130 0.71 -1.35 11.60
C SER A 130 0.74 -0.92 10.13
N GLN A 131 1.33 0.24 9.84
CA GLN A 131 1.60 0.73 8.47
C GLN A 131 2.81 1.68 8.48
N VAL A 132 3.50 1.79 7.34
CA VAL A 132 4.66 2.65 7.15
C VAL A 132 4.61 3.32 5.78
N ALA A 133 4.82 4.64 5.74
CA ALA A 133 4.95 5.41 4.51
C ALA A 133 6.36 5.99 4.39
N VAL A 134 6.84 6.21 3.15
CA VAL A 134 8.18 6.76 2.86
C VAL A 134 8.09 7.89 1.82
N SER A 135 8.83 8.99 2.02
CA SER A 135 8.72 10.23 1.23
C SER A 135 9.32 10.19 -0.17
N SER A 136 10.10 9.17 -0.48
CA SER A 136 10.72 8.97 -1.79
C SER A 136 10.96 7.49 -1.98
N SER A 137 11.06 7.04 -3.23
CA SER A 137 11.40 5.65 -3.47
C SER A 137 12.78 5.35 -2.89
N PHE A 138 12.91 4.22 -2.21
CA PHE A 138 14.22 3.66 -1.84
C PHE A 138 15.19 3.54 -3.03
N ARG A 139 14.65 3.46 -4.25
CA ARG A 139 15.40 3.35 -5.51
C ARG A 139 15.99 4.70 -5.95
N GLU A 140 15.57 5.80 -5.34
CA GLU A 140 15.96 7.19 -5.61
C GLU A 140 16.82 7.77 -4.46
N MET A 141 17.73 6.94 -3.92
CA MET A 141 18.72 7.38 -2.92
C MET A 141 19.66 8.46 -3.47
N GLY A 142 19.30 9.73 -3.27
CA GLY A 142 20.12 10.90 -3.57
C GLY A 142 19.94 12.01 -2.53
N ASP A 143 18.68 12.38 -2.25
CA ASP A 143 18.36 13.62 -1.50
C ASP A 143 17.96 13.36 -0.02
N GLY A 144 18.20 12.15 0.47
CA GLY A 144 17.65 11.65 1.73
C GLY A 144 16.19 11.22 1.58
N PHE A 145 15.67 10.52 2.60
CA PHE A 145 14.26 10.15 2.66
C PHE A 145 13.75 10.22 4.10
N MET A 146 12.43 10.16 4.25
CA MET A 146 11.76 10.13 5.53
C MET A 146 10.79 8.98 5.61
N VAL A 147 10.62 8.47 6.82
CA VAL A 147 9.73 7.36 7.14
C VAL A 147 8.73 7.87 8.16
N VAL A 148 7.44 7.68 7.91
CA VAL A 148 6.38 7.86 8.90
C VAL A 148 5.76 6.50 9.17
N ALA A 149 5.71 6.09 10.43
CA ALA A 149 5.16 4.81 10.86
C ALA A 149 4.02 5.02 11.85
N LEU A 150 2.98 4.19 11.73
CA LEU A 150 2.00 3.99 12.79
C LEU A 150 2.59 3.07 13.85
N THR A 151 2.72 3.56 15.07
CA THR A 151 3.13 2.75 16.21
C THR A 151 1.99 1.81 16.64
N PRO A 152 2.27 0.74 17.42
CA PRO A 152 1.23 -0.17 17.87
C PRO A 152 0.17 0.48 18.77
N ASP A 153 0.54 1.56 19.47
CA ASP A 153 -0.35 2.43 20.24
C ASP A 153 -1.11 3.46 19.37
N HIS A 154 -1.18 3.23 18.05
CA HIS A 154 -1.87 4.07 17.06
C HIS A 154 -1.38 5.53 16.99
N MET A 155 -0.15 5.80 17.43
CA MET A 155 0.48 7.11 17.36
C MET A 155 1.32 7.22 16.08
N LEU A 156 1.54 8.45 15.61
CA LEU A 156 2.45 8.72 14.50
C LEU A 156 3.88 8.91 15.02
N ALA A 157 4.83 8.23 14.38
CA ALA A 157 6.26 8.44 14.58
C ALA A 157 6.94 8.73 13.23
N PHE A 158 7.91 9.63 13.19
CA PHE A 158 8.74 9.84 12.01
C PHE A 158 10.24 9.69 12.30
N TRP A 159 10.99 9.37 11.26
CA TRP A 159 12.45 9.31 11.24
C TRP A 159 12.97 9.83 9.89
N LYS A 160 13.87 10.82 9.91
CA LYS A 160 14.60 11.28 8.71
C LYS A 160 15.90 10.50 8.60
N VAL A 161 16.32 10.15 7.39
CA VAL A 161 17.64 9.51 7.18
C VAL A 161 18.74 10.41 7.73
N GLY A 162 19.53 9.88 8.67
CA GLY A 162 20.56 10.61 9.39
C GLY A 162 20.20 10.94 10.84
N ASP A 163 18.92 10.92 11.21
CA ASP A 163 18.49 11.09 12.60
C ASP A 163 18.92 9.88 13.45
N ASP A 164 19.30 10.15 14.70
CA ASP A 164 19.74 9.14 15.69
C ASP A 164 18.58 8.36 16.33
N LYS A 165 17.34 8.89 16.23
CA LYS A 165 16.15 8.38 16.89
C LYS A 165 14.86 8.74 16.13
N TRP A 166 13.78 8.07 16.48
CA TRP A 166 12.44 8.43 16.05
C TRP A 166 11.89 9.61 16.85
N THR A 167 11.12 10.48 16.19
CA THR A 167 10.32 11.53 16.82
C THR A 167 8.86 11.09 16.86
N ILE A 168 8.26 11.04 18.04
CA ILE A 168 6.83 10.70 18.23
C ILE A 168 6.01 11.99 18.19
N LEU A 169 4.95 12.04 17.37
CA LEU A 169 4.14 13.24 17.12
C LEU A 169 3.03 13.48 18.18
N GLN A 170 3.20 12.97 19.39
CA GLN A 170 2.15 12.90 20.41
C GLN A 170 1.57 14.27 20.81
N ASP A 171 2.42 15.27 21.03
CA ASP A 171 2.00 16.59 21.53
C ASP A 171 1.47 17.53 20.43
N VAL A 172 1.58 17.13 19.15
CA VAL A 172 1.21 17.94 17.97
C VAL A 172 0.06 17.35 17.16
N THR A 173 -0.29 16.08 17.39
CA THR A 173 -1.58 15.50 16.95
C THR A 173 -2.71 15.89 17.90
N PRO A 174 -3.97 16.04 17.44
CA PRO A 174 -5.09 16.29 18.33
C PRO A 174 -5.22 15.21 19.41
N ASN A 175 -5.36 15.64 20.67
CA ASN A 175 -5.45 14.73 21.82
C ASN A 175 -6.58 13.70 21.62
N HIS A 176 -6.27 12.43 21.90
CA HIS A 176 -7.16 11.27 21.77
C HIS A 176 -7.50 10.81 20.33
N CYS A 177 -6.82 11.29 19.29
CA CYS A 177 -6.91 10.69 17.96
C CYS A 177 -5.97 9.48 17.81
N TRP A 178 -6.55 8.30 17.54
CA TRP A 178 -5.83 7.12 17.08
C TRP A 178 -5.79 7.08 15.55
N PHE A 179 -4.65 6.72 14.97
CA PHE A 179 -4.47 6.62 13.53
C PHE A 179 -4.57 5.17 13.06
N ASP A 180 -5.30 4.97 11.95
CA ASP A 180 -5.55 3.67 11.35
C ASP A 180 -4.77 3.47 10.04
N SER A 181 -4.40 4.55 9.35
CA SER A 181 -3.65 4.48 8.09
C SER A 181 -2.71 5.67 7.87
N VAL A 182 -1.56 5.43 7.23
CA VAL A 182 -0.62 6.46 6.78
C VAL A 182 -0.12 6.15 5.37
N VAL A 183 -0.09 7.15 4.50
CA VAL A 183 0.40 7.04 3.11
C VAL A 183 1.23 8.27 2.73
N TYR A 184 2.02 8.16 1.64
CA TYR A 184 2.71 9.30 1.03
C TYR A 184 2.20 9.52 -0.39
N ALA A 185 1.75 10.74 -0.69
CA ALA A 185 1.21 11.17 -1.98
C ALA A 185 1.45 12.66 -2.16
N ASN A 186 1.46 13.18 -3.39
CA ASN A 186 1.47 14.63 -3.67
C ASN A 186 2.53 15.43 -2.84
N ASP A 187 3.70 14.82 -2.69
CA ASP A 187 4.85 15.30 -1.89
C ASP A 187 4.59 15.55 -0.38
N LYS A 188 3.58 14.89 0.18
CA LYS A 188 3.20 14.96 1.61
C LYS A 188 2.86 13.59 2.18
N PHE A 189 2.99 13.44 3.49
CA PHE A 189 2.36 12.32 4.20
C PHE A 189 0.93 12.68 4.60
N TYR A 190 0.03 11.71 4.48
CA TYR A 190 -1.36 11.80 4.94
C TYR A 190 -1.60 10.71 5.98
N ALA A 191 -2.11 11.10 7.14
CA ALA A 191 -2.44 10.20 8.24
C ALA A 191 -3.94 10.29 8.55
N LEU A 192 -4.61 9.14 8.51
CA LEU A 192 -6.05 8.99 8.71
C LEU A 192 -6.33 8.46 10.13
N GLY A 193 -7.04 9.27 10.90
CA GLY A 193 -7.57 8.95 12.22
C GLY A 193 -8.83 8.08 12.15
N SER A 194 -9.10 7.34 13.23
CA SER A 194 -10.25 6.42 13.34
C SER A 194 -11.62 7.10 13.28
N SER A 195 -11.69 8.41 13.54
CA SER A 195 -12.87 9.27 13.36
C SER A 195 -13.11 9.70 11.90
N GLY A 196 -12.18 9.42 10.99
CA GLY A 196 -12.11 10.00 9.65
C GLY A 196 -11.32 11.30 9.55
N LEU A 197 -10.81 11.85 10.67
CA LEU A 197 -9.89 12.99 10.65
C LEU A 197 -8.70 12.66 9.75
N VAL A 198 -8.30 13.56 8.85
CA VAL A 198 -7.04 13.40 8.10
C VAL A 198 -6.12 14.58 8.30
N LEU A 199 -4.88 14.27 8.63
CA LEU A 199 -3.78 15.21 8.79
C LEU A 199 -2.82 15.07 7.62
N THR A 200 -2.32 16.20 7.12
CA THR A 200 -1.06 16.24 6.38
C THR A 200 0.09 16.45 7.35
N ILE A 201 1.21 15.78 7.09
CA ILE A 201 2.49 16.00 7.77
C ILE A 201 3.46 16.47 6.69
N ASP A 202 3.66 17.79 6.62
CA ASP A 202 4.70 18.39 5.77
C ASP A 202 6.01 18.37 6.53
N THR A 203 6.94 17.60 5.99
CA THR A 203 8.21 17.28 6.63
C THR A 203 9.40 18.00 6.02
N THR A 204 9.16 18.82 4.99
CA THR A 204 10.13 19.74 4.37
C THR A 204 10.41 20.94 5.29
N THR A 205 9.47 21.23 6.20
CA THR A 205 9.57 22.28 7.21
C THR A 205 10.31 21.82 8.47
N ASN A 206 10.87 22.80 9.21
CA ASN A 206 11.44 22.61 10.53
C ASN A 206 11.01 23.77 11.46
N PRO A 207 10.18 23.55 12.49
CA PRO A 207 9.59 22.26 12.89
C PRO A 207 8.68 21.67 11.81
N VAL A 208 8.46 20.35 11.88
CA VAL A 208 7.52 19.62 11.00
C VAL A 208 6.12 20.21 11.16
N LEU A 209 5.51 20.62 10.05
CA LEU A 209 4.17 21.18 10.03
C LEU A 209 3.13 20.06 9.93
N ILE A 210 2.14 20.10 10.83
CA ILE A 210 0.96 19.23 10.79
C ILE A 210 -0.27 20.10 10.57
N LYS A 211 -1.10 19.75 9.60
CA LYS A 211 -2.36 20.45 9.29
C LYS A 211 -3.49 19.46 9.09
N THR A 212 -4.62 19.67 9.76
CA THR A 212 -5.90 19.03 9.38
C THR A 212 -6.28 19.43 7.97
N VAL A 213 -6.59 18.45 7.11
CA VAL A 213 -7.05 18.68 5.73
C VAL A 213 -8.45 18.18 5.46
N ALA A 214 -9.03 17.36 6.35
CA ALA A 214 -10.48 17.20 6.47
C ALA A 214 -10.83 16.69 7.87
N GLU A 215 -11.95 17.19 8.40
CA GLU A 215 -12.46 16.80 9.71
C GLU A 215 -13.10 15.40 9.71
N GLY A 216 -13.13 14.78 10.89
CA GLY A 216 -13.74 13.47 11.08
C GLY A 216 -15.26 13.51 10.96
N LYS A 217 -15.85 12.55 10.23
CA LYS A 217 -17.32 12.39 10.15
C LYS A 217 -17.92 11.64 11.34
N TRP A 218 -17.11 11.05 12.22
CA TRP A 218 -17.57 10.14 13.27
C TRP A 218 -17.28 10.61 14.69
N ASN A 219 -18.35 11.02 15.40
CA ASN A 219 -18.31 11.36 16.82
C ASN A 219 -18.52 10.13 17.71
N GLY A 220 -17.52 9.24 17.79
CA GLY A 220 -17.36 8.23 18.87
C GLY A 220 -18.46 7.15 19.06
N GLY A 221 -19.56 7.19 18.31
CA GLY A 221 -20.68 6.25 18.42
C GLY A 221 -20.35 4.84 17.91
N GLY A 222 -19.67 4.05 18.73
CA GLY A 222 -19.59 2.60 18.58
C GLY A 222 -20.88 1.94 19.08
N PHE A 223 -21.52 1.13 18.24
CA PHE A 223 -22.41 0.10 18.77
C PHE A 223 -21.52 -1.02 19.36
N PRO A 224 -21.89 -1.63 20.50
CA PRO A 224 -21.26 -2.87 20.91
C PRO A 224 -21.39 -3.88 19.76
N ASP A 225 -20.32 -4.65 19.52
CA ASP A 225 -20.15 -5.62 18.43
C ASP A 225 -19.95 -5.04 17.00
N VAL A 226 -19.90 -3.72 16.79
CA VAL A 226 -19.62 -3.11 15.46
C VAL A 226 -18.23 -2.46 15.39
N PHE A 227 -17.37 -3.04 14.57
CA PHE A 227 -16.04 -2.52 14.24
C PHE A 227 -16.06 -1.67 12.97
N ARG A 228 -15.12 -0.71 12.92
CA ARG A 228 -14.81 0.09 11.75
C ARG A 228 -13.31 -0.05 11.46
N TYR A 229 -12.95 -0.20 10.20
CA TYR A 229 -11.56 -0.21 9.76
C TYR A 229 -11.41 0.85 8.68
N ASN A 230 -10.50 1.80 8.89
CA ASN A 230 -10.26 2.91 7.99
C ASN A 230 -8.93 2.70 7.25
N VAL A 231 -8.89 2.91 5.94
CA VAL A 231 -7.66 2.83 5.16
C VAL A 231 -7.61 3.89 4.06
N LEU A 232 -6.43 4.47 3.84
CA LEU A 232 -6.17 5.34 2.69
C LEU A 232 -5.72 4.51 1.49
N VAL A 233 -6.30 4.79 0.33
CA VAL A 233 -5.90 4.22 -0.96
C VAL A 233 -5.51 5.36 -1.89
N ILE A 234 -4.28 5.31 -2.42
CA ILE A 234 -3.85 6.20 -3.50
C ILE A 234 -4.27 5.56 -4.82
N THR A 235 -4.96 6.32 -5.68
CA THR A 235 -5.30 5.87 -7.03
C THR A 235 -4.19 6.20 -8.03
N SER A 236 -4.19 5.54 -9.20
CA SER A 236 -3.25 5.84 -10.28
C SER A 236 -3.37 7.25 -10.90
N CYS A 237 -4.32 8.09 -10.45
CA CYS A 237 -4.39 9.50 -10.83
C CYS A 237 -4.09 10.47 -9.67
N GLY A 238 -3.56 9.98 -8.54
CA GLY A 238 -3.22 10.79 -7.37
C GLY A 238 -4.39 11.14 -6.45
N ASP A 239 -5.62 10.74 -6.79
CA ASP A 239 -6.77 10.89 -5.89
C ASP A 239 -6.55 10.03 -4.63
N LEU A 240 -6.68 10.64 -3.46
CA LEU A 240 -6.71 9.98 -2.16
C LEU A 240 -8.13 9.55 -1.81
N LEU A 241 -8.30 8.26 -1.56
CA LEU A 241 -9.58 7.67 -1.17
C LEU A 241 -9.51 7.16 0.27
N TRP A 242 -10.43 7.61 1.12
CA TRP A 242 -10.74 6.93 2.37
C TRP A 242 -11.73 5.82 2.07
N VAL A 243 -11.28 4.58 2.25
CA VAL A 243 -12.15 3.40 2.24
C VAL A 243 -12.35 2.99 3.69
N TYR A 244 -13.61 2.83 4.12
CA TYR A 244 -13.89 2.19 5.41
C TYR A 244 -14.80 0.99 5.29
N LYS A 245 -14.46 -0.02 6.08
CA LYS A 245 -15.21 -1.26 6.29
C LYS A 245 -15.98 -1.14 7.59
N VAL A 246 -17.30 -1.33 7.55
CA VAL A 246 -18.11 -1.55 8.75
C VAL A 246 -18.37 -3.05 8.88
N GLU A 247 -18.08 -3.63 10.03
CA GLU A 247 -18.19 -5.07 10.30
C GLU A 247 -18.85 -5.31 11.65
N ASP A 248 -19.78 -6.27 11.70
CA ASP A 248 -20.41 -6.75 12.93
C ASP A 248 -19.84 -8.13 13.28
N ILE A 249 -19.59 -8.39 14.56
CA ILE A 249 -18.99 -9.65 15.05
C ILE A 249 -19.77 -10.90 14.60
N LYS A 250 -21.10 -10.79 14.48
CA LYS A 250 -22.02 -11.90 14.19
C LYS A 250 -22.45 -11.94 12.72
N LEU A 251 -22.61 -10.77 12.09
CA LEU A 251 -23.11 -10.64 10.71
C LEU A 251 -21.98 -10.48 9.67
N GLY A 252 -20.74 -10.24 10.11
CA GLY A 252 -19.61 -9.98 9.22
C GLY A 252 -19.68 -8.59 8.59
N VAL A 253 -19.16 -8.47 7.36
CA VAL A 253 -18.92 -7.19 6.69
C VAL A 253 -20.22 -6.51 6.27
N LEU A 254 -20.73 -5.59 7.11
CA LEU A 254 -22.02 -4.91 6.88
C LEU A 254 -22.04 -4.06 5.60
N ARG A 255 -20.98 -3.28 5.38
CA ARG A 255 -20.80 -2.45 4.17
C ARG A 255 -19.39 -1.91 4.06
N PHE A 256 -19.04 -1.51 2.85
CA PHE A 256 -17.97 -0.55 2.59
C PHE A 256 -18.57 0.82 2.32
N GLU A 257 -17.78 1.86 2.54
CA GLU A 257 -17.99 3.20 1.99
C GLU A 257 -16.65 3.72 1.45
N VAL A 258 -16.69 4.55 0.41
CA VAL A 258 -15.49 5.19 -0.16
C VAL A 258 -15.76 6.66 -0.36
N LEU A 259 -14.86 7.49 0.14
CA LEU A 259 -14.89 8.94 0.02
C LEU A 259 -13.58 9.41 -0.62
N LYS A 260 -13.65 10.46 -1.41
CA LYS A 260 -12.48 11.14 -1.96
C LYS A 260 -12.14 12.34 -1.08
N LEU A 261 -10.86 12.58 -0.85
CA LEU A 261 -10.40 13.80 -0.20
C LEU A 261 -10.51 14.97 -1.20
N ASP A 262 -11.19 16.03 -0.79
CA ASP A 262 -11.08 17.34 -1.41
C ASP A 262 -10.21 18.23 -0.50
N GLU A 263 -8.95 18.41 -0.87
CA GLU A 263 -8.01 19.27 -0.13
C GLU A 263 -8.32 20.77 -0.26
N GLU A 264 -9.07 21.19 -1.29
CA GLU A 264 -9.47 22.60 -1.49
C GLU A 264 -10.74 22.94 -0.69
N GLY A 265 -11.70 22.00 -0.65
CA GLY A 265 -12.89 22.07 0.19
C GLY A 265 -12.67 21.73 1.67
N GLU A 266 -11.48 21.23 2.02
CA GLU A 266 -11.11 20.68 3.35
C GLU A 266 -12.09 19.61 3.84
N GLU A 267 -12.60 18.75 2.94
CA GLU A 267 -13.66 17.78 3.27
C GLU A 267 -13.53 16.42 2.58
N TRP A 268 -14.31 15.46 3.09
CA TRP A 268 -14.48 14.14 2.49
C TRP A 268 -15.73 14.09 1.61
N VAL A 269 -15.55 14.11 0.30
CA VAL A 269 -16.65 13.99 -0.67
C VAL A 269 -17.04 12.52 -0.82
N GLU A 270 -18.30 12.20 -0.55
CA GLU A 270 -18.82 10.86 -0.81
C GLU A 270 -19.01 10.66 -2.32
N LEU A 271 -18.31 9.68 -2.89
CA LEU A 271 -18.41 9.39 -4.32
C LEU A 271 -19.80 8.87 -4.73
N GLY A 272 -20.10 8.92 -6.03
CA GLY A 272 -21.18 8.20 -6.71
C GLY A 272 -20.86 6.73 -7.01
N GLY A 273 -21.82 5.96 -7.52
CA GLY A 273 -21.62 4.55 -7.89
C GLY A 273 -20.59 4.36 -9.01
N ASP A 274 -20.67 5.23 -10.03
CA ASP A 274 -19.80 5.19 -11.20
C ASP A 274 -18.52 6.03 -11.06
N GLU A 275 -18.40 6.80 -9.98
CA GLU A 275 -17.31 7.76 -9.75
C GLU A 275 -15.99 7.13 -9.31
N LEU A 276 -15.97 5.81 -9.07
CA LEU A 276 -14.73 5.05 -9.05
C LEU A 276 -14.07 4.97 -10.44
N LYS A 277 -14.70 5.48 -11.53
CA LYS A 277 -14.09 5.64 -12.87
C LYS A 277 -13.49 4.33 -13.40
N GLU A 278 -14.27 3.26 -13.33
CA GLU A 278 -13.87 1.91 -13.76
C GLU A 278 -12.69 1.33 -12.96
N ARG A 279 -12.46 1.77 -11.73
CA ARG A 279 -11.39 1.25 -10.87
C ARG A 279 -11.80 0.01 -10.09
N VAL A 280 -10.79 -0.79 -9.78
CA VAL A 280 -10.84 -1.88 -8.80
C VAL A 280 -10.02 -1.43 -7.59
N ILE A 281 -10.50 -1.69 -6.38
CA ILE A 281 -9.77 -1.45 -5.13
C ILE A 281 -9.45 -2.79 -4.48
N PHE A 282 -8.19 -3.03 -4.12
CA PHE A 282 -7.73 -4.22 -3.42
C PHE A 282 -7.31 -3.88 -2.00
N LEU A 283 -7.86 -4.61 -1.03
CA LEU A 283 -7.60 -4.43 0.40
C LEU A 283 -7.03 -5.71 1.03
N GLY A 284 -5.94 -5.55 1.76
CA GLY A 284 -5.38 -6.56 2.65
C GLY A 284 -6.20 -6.72 3.93
N HIS A 285 -6.03 -7.84 4.63
CA HIS A 285 -6.80 -8.12 5.85
C HIS A 285 -6.15 -7.49 7.08
N TYR A 286 -6.76 -6.43 7.61
CA TYR A 286 -6.42 -5.90 8.93
C TYR A 286 -7.01 -6.80 10.01
N TYR A 287 -6.18 -7.65 10.63
CA TYR A 287 -6.56 -8.41 11.83
C TYR A 287 -6.10 -7.66 13.09
N TYR A 288 -7.05 -7.03 13.78
CA TYR A 288 -6.78 -6.29 15.03
C TYR A 288 -6.88 -7.15 16.31
N TYR A 289 -7.32 -8.41 16.22
CA TYR A 289 -7.49 -9.29 17.37
C TYR A 289 -6.94 -10.71 17.10
N GLY A 290 -5.83 -11.06 17.75
CA GLY A 290 -5.36 -12.45 17.87
C GLY A 290 -3.84 -12.64 17.84
N ASN A 291 -3.37 -13.69 18.52
CA ASN A 291 -1.96 -14.09 18.66
C ASN A 291 -1.31 -14.65 17.37
N ARG A 292 -1.60 -14.07 16.19
CA ARG A 292 -0.97 -14.48 14.91
C ARG A 292 -0.06 -13.38 14.38
N SER A 293 1.12 -13.79 13.92
CA SER A 293 2.16 -12.90 13.40
C SER A 293 1.65 -12.03 12.24
N PRO A 294 1.86 -10.70 12.23
CA PRO A 294 1.31 -9.76 11.24
C PRO A 294 1.96 -9.84 9.84
N SER A 295 2.50 -11.01 9.49
CA SER A 295 2.70 -11.44 8.10
C SER A 295 1.45 -11.28 7.20
N SER A 296 0.26 -11.16 7.80
CA SER A 296 -1.01 -10.77 7.17
C SER A 296 -1.02 -9.31 6.71
N SER A 297 -0.26 -9.06 5.64
CA SER A 297 -0.34 -7.96 4.68
C SER A 297 -1.51 -6.97 4.88
N SER A 298 -1.26 -5.85 5.56
CA SER A 298 -1.92 -4.58 5.26
C SER A 298 -1.42 -4.11 3.88
N PHE A 299 -2.31 -4.13 2.89
CA PHE A 299 -2.08 -3.47 1.60
C PHE A 299 -3.36 -2.78 1.16
N ALA A 300 -3.24 -1.70 0.41
CA ALA A 300 -4.39 -0.94 -0.06
C ALA A 300 -4.02 -0.25 -1.37
N PHE A 301 -4.54 -0.74 -2.50
CA PHE A 301 -4.15 -0.25 -3.83
C PHE A 301 -5.32 -0.24 -4.81
N SER A 302 -5.20 0.55 -5.88
CA SER A 302 -6.24 0.67 -6.91
C SER A 302 -5.68 0.65 -8.33
N VAL A 303 -6.30 -0.17 -9.17
CA VAL A 303 -5.98 -0.36 -10.60
C VAL A 303 -7.20 -0.06 -11.47
N MET A 304 -7.03 0.01 -12.79
CA MET A 304 -8.17 0.12 -13.73
C MET A 304 -8.69 -1.28 -14.07
N ALA A 305 -10.01 -1.47 -14.10
CA ALA A 305 -10.64 -2.75 -14.43
C ALA A 305 -10.31 -3.25 -15.85
N LYS A 306 -10.09 -2.34 -16.81
CA LYS A 306 -9.67 -2.69 -18.17
C LYS A 306 -8.32 -3.44 -18.23
N ASP A 307 -7.44 -3.21 -17.24
CA ASP A 307 -6.11 -3.82 -17.16
C ASP A 307 -6.15 -5.17 -16.41
N PHE A 308 -7.33 -5.51 -15.86
CA PHE A 308 -7.66 -6.69 -15.08
C PHE A 308 -9.14 -7.13 -15.30
N PRO A 309 -9.50 -7.58 -16.52
CA PRO A 309 -10.89 -7.76 -16.95
C PRO A 309 -11.70 -8.81 -16.18
N GLU A 310 -11.04 -9.67 -15.39
CA GLU A 310 -11.67 -10.60 -14.45
C GLU A 310 -12.27 -9.92 -13.20
N TYR A 311 -11.80 -8.71 -12.85
CA TYR A 311 -12.31 -7.94 -11.74
C TYR A 311 -13.28 -6.87 -12.22
N TYR A 312 -14.44 -6.83 -11.60
CA TYR A 312 -15.50 -5.92 -11.98
C TYR A 312 -15.12 -4.48 -11.61
N ALA A 313 -15.37 -3.56 -12.53
CA ALA A 313 -15.29 -2.13 -12.32
C ALA A 313 -16.11 -1.68 -11.09
N ASN A 314 -15.64 -0.63 -10.45
CA ASN A 314 -16.30 0.05 -9.32
C ASN A 314 -16.54 -0.86 -8.10
N CYS A 315 -15.71 -1.90 -7.93
CA CYS A 315 -15.80 -2.89 -6.84
C CYS A 315 -14.58 -2.88 -5.91
N ILE A 316 -14.78 -3.36 -4.69
CA ILE A 316 -13.76 -3.55 -3.67
C ILE A 316 -13.51 -5.05 -3.50
N TYR A 317 -12.25 -5.46 -3.42
CA TYR A 317 -11.83 -6.84 -3.27
C TYR A 317 -10.98 -7.00 -2.02
N VAL A 318 -11.47 -7.77 -1.05
CA VAL A 318 -10.80 -7.99 0.24
C VAL A 318 -10.09 -9.34 0.22
N HIS A 319 -8.81 -9.34 0.57
CA HIS A 319 -7.97 -10.53 0.59
C HIS A 319 -8.17 -11.35 1.87
N GLY A 320 -8.86 -12.48 1.75
CA GLY A 320 -8.92 -13.54 2.76
C GLY A 320 -7.98 -14.69 2.42
N ARG A 321 -8.55 -15.88 2.15
CA ARG A 321 -7.86 -16.97 1.42
C ARG A 321 -7.82 -16.74 -0.09
N LYS A 322 -8.78 -15.95 -0.58
CA LYS A 322 -8.95 -15.44 -1.95
C LYS A 322 -9.46 -14.00 -1.83
N PHE A 323 -9.54 -13.29 -2.94
CA PHE A 323 -10.21 -12.00 -3.00
C PHE A 323 -11.74 -12.15 -3.04
N THR A 324 -12.44 -11.70 -2.01
CA THR A 324 -13.92 -11.63 -1.98
C THR A 324 -14.39 -10.28 -2.49
N ARG A 325 -15.36 -10.26 -3.43
CA ARG A 325 -15.92 -9.05 -4.01
C ARG A 325 -16.97 -8.41 -3.09
N TYR A 326 -16.90 -7.10 -2.96
CA TYR A 326 -17.90 -6.25 -2.32
C TYR A 326 -18.29 -5.08 -3.22
N LEU A 327 -19.57 -4.72 -3.17
CA LEU A 327 -20.08 -3.47 -3.75
C LEU A 327 -19.91 -2.31 -2.77
N ARG A 328 -19.82 -1.10 -3.30
CA ARG A 328 -19.61 0.13 -2.53
C ARG A 328 -20.84 0.58 -1.70
N LYS A 329 -22.05 0.09 -2.00
CA LYS A 329 -23.26 0.33 -1.19
C LYS A 329 -24.12 -0.93 -1.13
N GLY A 330 -23.97 -1.68 -0.03
CA GLY A 330 -24.79 -2.85 0.29
C GLY A 330 -24.11 -4.20 0.06
N PHE A 331 -24.74 -5.24 0.60
CA PHE A 331 -24.35 -6.64 0.38
C PHE A 331 -24.79 -7.09 -1.01
N ASP A 332 -23.82 -7.44 -1.83
CA ASP A 332 -23.91 -8.58 -2.72
C ASP A 332 -22.57 -9.32 -2.64
N CYS A 333 -22.44 -10.20 -1.64
CA CYS A 333 -21.28 -11.07 -1.50
C CYS A 333 -21.33 -12.17 -2.56
N PHE A 334 -20.63 -11.93 -3.67
CA PHE A 334 -20.37 -12.97 -4.66
C PHE A 334 -19.03 -13.62 -4.37
N ASP A 335 -19.07 -14.83 -3.80
CA ASP A 335 -17.89 -15.65 -3.59
C ASP A 335 -17.47 -16.27 -4.93
N TYR A 336 -16.51 -15.63 -5.60
CA TYR A 336 -15.94 -16.16 -6.84
C TYR A 336 -14.87 -17.20 -6.49
N GLY A 337 -15.23 -18.47 -6.67
CA GLY A 337 -14.29 -19.59 -6.65
C GLY A 337 -13.35 -19.61 -7.86
N ILE A 338 -12.48 -18.59 -7.98
CA ILE A 338 -11.29 -18.59 -8.86
C ILE A 338 -10.15 -19.25 -8.09
#